data_AF-I1BPC2-F1
#
_entry.id   AF-I1BPC2-F1
#
_cell.length_a   1.000
_cell.length_b   1.000
_cell.length_c   1.000
_cell.angle_alpha   90.00
_cell.angle_beta   90.00
_cell.angle_gamma   90.00
#
_symmetry.space_group_name_H-M   'P 1'
#
loop_
_entity.id
_entity.type
_entity.pdbx_description
1 polymer ?
#
loop_
_entity_poly.entity_id
_entity_poly.type
_entity_poly.pdbx_seq_one_letter_code
_entity_poly.pdbx_strand_id
1 'polypeptide(L)' 'MAELLQLCKQHSLELIFHWNPSKCVISDDSPQPLQYSSYNTIIQRQVSLSYLDIPFKSGGYLHTQEIATNNASKALKTMN' A
#
# COMPACT_ATOMS: atom_id res chain seq x y z
N MET A 1 -12.14 -1.93 10.61
CA MET A 1 -10.86 -2.19 9.93
C MET A 1 -10.42 -3.65 10.05
N ALA A 2 -10.34 -4.22 11.26
CA ALA A 2 -9.89 -5.60 11.48
C ALA A 2 -10.73 -6.67 10.75
N GLU A 3 -12.07 -6.58 10.81
CA GLU A 3 -12.97 -7.52 10.12
C GLU A 3 -12.78 -7.49 8.59
N LEU A 4 -12.63 -6.30 8.00
CA LEU A 4 -12.38 -6.16 6.57
C LEU A 4 -11.07 -6.84 6.16
N LEU A 5 -9.98 -6.63 6.91
CA LEU A 5 -8.70 -7.29 6.64
C LEU A 5 -8.79 -8.81 6.75
N GLN A 6 -9.62 -9.33 7.65
CA GLN A 6 -9.85 -10.77 7.79
C GLN A 6 -10.65 -11.32 6.60
N LEU A 7 -11.69 -10.61 6.15
CA LEU A 7 -12.46 -10.97 4.95
C LEU A 7 -11.57 -10.97 3.70
N CYS A 8 -10.75 -9.94 3.51
CA CYS A 8 -9.83 -9.87 2.37
C CYS A 8 -8.81 -11.01 2.38
N LYS A 9 -8.27 -11.38 3.56
CA LYS A 9 -7.37 -12.53 3.68
C LYS A 9 -8.06 -13.83 3.30
N GLN A 10 -9.27 -14.05 3.81
CA GLN A 10 -10.06 -15.24 3.51
C GLN A 10 -10.35 -15.35 2.01
N HIS A 11 -10.79 -14.26 1.40
CA HIS A 11 -11.06 -14.21 -0.04
C HIS A 11 -9.81 -14.45 -0.89
N SER A 12 -8.66 -13.92 -0.48
CA SER A 12 -7.38 -14.14 -1.15
C SER A 12 -7.00 -15.63 -1.17
N LEU A 13 -7.19 -16.31 -0.04
CA LEU A 13 -6.97 -17.76 0.09
C LEU A 13 -7.89 -18.59 -0.80
N GLU A 14 -9.17 -18.23 -0.88
CA GLU A 14 -10.14 -18.89 -1.77
C GLU A 14 -9.74 -18.80 -3.24
N LEU A 15 -9.14 -17.68 -3.64
CA LEU A 15 -8.62 -17.47 -5.00
C LEU A 15 -7.20 -18.01 -5.21
N ILE A 16 -6.60 -18.66 -4.19
CA ILE A 16 -5.23 -19.19 -4.23
C ILE A 16 -4.18 -18.07 -4.38
N PHE A 17 -4.57 -16.80 -4.20
CA PHE A 17 -3.65 -15.68 -4.13
C PHE A 17 -3.07 -15.59 -2.72
N HIS A 18 -1.76 -15.79 -2.61
CA HIS A 18 -1.06 -15.68 -1.33
C HIS A 18 -0.39 -14.31 -1.27
N TRP A 19 -0.91 -13.42 -0.41
CA TRP A 19 -0.21 -12.17 -0.12
C TRP A 19 1.13 -12.48 0.52
N ASN A 20 2.19 -11.78 0.10
CA ASN A 20 3.47 -11.85 0.78
C ASN A 20 3.50 -10.83 1.92
N PRO A 21 3.45 -11.25 3.20
CA PRO A 21 3.45 -10.33 4.33
C PRO A 21 4.64 -9.38 4.36
N SER A 22 5.81 -9.79 3.84
CA SER A 22 7.03 -8.98 3.82
C SER A 22 6.96 -7.82 2.82
N LYS A 23 5.98 -7.83 1.90
CA LYS A 23 5.72 -6.77 0.92
C LYS A 23 4.46 -5.96 1.24
N CYS A 24 3.83 -6.23 2.37
CA CYS A 24 2.63 -5.54 2.82
C CYS A 24 2.97 -4.48 3.87
N VAL A 25 2.22 -3.39 3.86
CA VAL A 25 2.28 -2.33 4.87
C VAL A 25 0.88 -1.85 5.17
N ILE A 26 0.61 -1.50 6.42
CA ILE A 26 -0.62 -0.82 6.81
C ILE A 26 -0.31 0.67 6.92
N SER A 27 -0.92 1.47 6.04
CA SER A 27 -0.88 2.93 6.12
C SER A 27 -1.97 3.40 7.08
N ASP A 28 -1.59 3.69 8.32
CA ASP A 28 -2.51 4.10 9.39
C ASP A 28 -1.84 5.12 10.31
N ASP A 29 -2.45 6.28 10.45
CA ASP A 29 -2.04 7.39 11.32
C ASP A 29 -2.84 7.45 12.63
N SER A 30 -3.69 6.45 12.89
CA SER A 30 -4.46 6.35 14.13
C SER A 30 -3.54 6.33 15.38
N PRO A 31 -3.94 7.04 16.45
CA PRO A 31 -3.22 7.03 17.73
C PRO A 31 -3.25 5.64 18.40
N GLN A 32 -4.25 4.82 18.08
CA GLN A 32 -4.35 3.43 18.51
C GLN A 32 -4.27 2.53 17.28
N PRO A 33 -3.06 2.15 16.84
CA PRO A 33 -2.90 1.35 15.65
C PRO A 33 -3.43 -0.07 15.83
N LEU A 34 -4.06 -0.58 14.78
CA LEU A 34 -4.40 -2.00 14.71
C LEU A 34 -3.12 -2.82 14.51
N GLN A 35 -2.84 -3.74 15.43
CA GLN A 35 -1.83 -4.77 15.21
C GLN A 35 -2.44 -5.91 14.39
N TYR A 36 -1.90 -6.17 13.21
CA TYR A 36 -2.39 -7.21 12.31
C TYR A 36 -1.26 -8.12 11.86
N SER A 37 -1.52 -9.42 11.88
CA SER A 37 -0.59 -10.44 11.39
C SER A 37 -1.23 -11.26 10.28
N SER A 38 -0.47 -11.52 9.22
CA SER A 38 -0.82 -12.47 8.17
C SER A 38 0.24 -13.57 8.10
N TYR A 39 -0.19 -14.84 8.02
CA TYR A 39 0.70 -16.01 7.99
C TYR A 39 1.79 -15.98 9.07
N ASN A 40 1.40 -15.73 10.32
CA ASN A 40 2.29 -15.58 11.48
C ASN A 40 3.35 -14.48 11.36
N THR A 41 3.20 -13.57 10.39
CA THR A 41 4.08 -12.42 10.18
C THR A 41 3.32 -11.15 10.50
N ILE A 42 3.86 -10.33 11.39
CA ILE A 42 3.30 -9.02 11.74
C ILE A 42 3.49 -8.10 10.53
N ILE A 43 2.40 -7.47 10.08
CA ILE A 43 2.47 -6.46 9.02
C ILE A 43 2.90 -5.14 9.64
N GLN A 44 3.94 -4.52 9.07
CA GLN A 44 4.43 -3.24 9.59
C GLN A 44 3.43 -2.13 9.33
N ARG A 45 3.34 -1.20 10.29
CA ARG A 45 2.60 0.05 10.15
C ARG A 45 3.55 1.16 9.71
N GLN A 46 3.12 1.98 8.78
CA GLN A 46 3.79 3.22 8.41
C GLN A 46 2.79 4.35 8.28
N VAL A 47 3.20 5.57 8.62
CA VAL A 47 2.34 6.78 8.46
C VAL A 47 2.30 7.23 7.00
N SER A 48 3.36 6.93 6.26
CA SER A 48 3.46 7.16 4.82
C SER A 48 4.28 6.07 4.16
N LEU A 49 3.93 5.71 2.93
CA LEU A 49 4.64 4.77 2.07
C LEU A 49 5.00 5.47 0.78
N SER A 50 6.25 5.36 0.33
CA SER A 50 6.61 5.77 -1.04
C SER A 50 6.56 4.56 -1.97
N TYR A 51 5.79 4.67 -3.06
CA TYR A 51 5.76 3.67 -4.13
C TYR A 51 5.97 4.37 -5.47
N LEU A 52 6.98 3.93 -6.22
CA LEU A 52 7.40 4.57 -7.49
C LEU A 52 7.62 6.09 -7.34
N ASP A 53 8.34 6.50 -6.29
CA ASP A 53 8.60 7.90 -5.92
C ASP A 53 7.37 8.75 -5.57
N ILE A 54 6.19 8.13 -5.45
CA ILE A 54 4.96 8.81 -5.07
C ILE A 54 4.68 8.52 -3.59
N PRO A 55 4.60 9.55 -2.73
CA PRO A 55 4.26 9.35 -1.33
C PRO A 55 2.75 9.15 -1.16
N PHE A 56 2.38 8.05 -0.52
CA PHE A 56 1.03 7.70 -0.09
C PHE A 56 0.92 7.89 1.42
N LYS A 57 -0.19 8.45 1.88
CA LYS A 57 -0.53 8.58 3.30
C LYS A 57 -2.04 8.59 3.48
N SER A 58 -2.50 8.24 4.68
CA SER A 58 -3.91 8.37 5.08
C SER A 58 -4.39 9.81 4.88
N GLY A 59 -5.56 10.00 4.26
CA GLY A 59 -6.12 11.32 3.95
C GLY A 59 -5.31 12.19 2.97
N GLY A 60 -4.24 11.66 2.37
CA GLY A 60 -3.41 12.38 1.41
C GLY A 60 -4.14 12.61 0.08
N TYR A 61 -3.93 13.79 -0.51
CA TYR A 61 -4.39 14.09 -1.85
C TYR A 61 -3.31 13.73 -2.87
N LEU A 62 -3.69 12.99 -3.91
CA LEU A 62 -2.83 12.68 -5.05
C LEU A 62 -3.29 13.53 -6.24
N HIS A 63 -2.44 14.44 -6.69
CA HIS A 63 -2.69 15.20 -7.92
C HIS A 63 -2.38 14.31 -9.14
N THR A 64 -3.31 13.41 -9.47
CA THR A 64 -3.11 12.34 -10.47
C THR A 64 -2.63 12.85 -11.83
N GLN A 65 -3.17 13.99 -12.30
CA GLN A 65 -2.77 14.59 -13.57
C GLN A 65 -1.30 15.03 -13.60
N GLU A 66 -0.83 15.63 -12.51
CA GLU A 66 0.55 16.10 -12.37
C GLU A 66 1.50 14.90 -12.29
N ILE A 67 1.15 13.91 -11.47
CA ILE A 67 1.89 12.66 -11.34
C ILE A 67 2.03 11.97 -12.69
N ALA A 68 0.94 11.84 -13.46
CA ALA A 68 0.96 11.23 -14.79
C ALA A 68 1.86 12.00 -15.76
N THR A 69 1.74 13.33 -15.80
CA THR A 69 2.53 14.20 -16.69
C THR A 69 4.02 14.13 -16.35
N ASN A 70 4.37 14.14 -15.06
CA ASN A 70 5.75 14.05 -14.60
C ASN A 70 6.36 12.67 -14.93
N ASN A 71 5.62 11.59 -14.71
CA ASN A 71 6.09 10.23 -15.00
C ASN A 71 6.26 10.01 -16.51
N ALA A 72 5.33 10.50 -17.34
CA ALA A 72 5.48 10.46 -18.80
C ALA A 72 6.71 11.24 -19.27
N SER A 73 6.93 12.43 -18.71
CA SER A 73 8.10 13.26 -19.03
C SER A 73 9.42 12.60 -18.62
N LYS A 74 9.47 11.94 -17.45
CA LYS A 74 10.63 11.15 -17.00
C LYS A 74 10.89 10.00 -17.96
N ALA A 75 9.86 9.24 -18.34
CA ALA A 75 9.99 8.11 -19.27
C ALA A 75 10.54 8.55 -20.63
N LEU A 76 10.02 9.65 -21.20
CA LEU A 76 10.51 10.21 -22.47
C LEU A 76 11.98 10.63 -22.39
N LYS A 77 12.42 11.20 -21.26
CA LYS A 77 13.82 11.59 -21.07
C LYS A 77 14.77 10.40 -20.96
N THR A 78 14.34 9.28 -20.38
CA THR A 78 15.17 8.07 -20.25
C THR A 78 15.29 7.31 -21.57
N MET A 79 14.34 7.49 -22.49
CA MET A 79 14.33 6.82 -23.80
C MET A 79 15.19 7.49 -24.87
N ASN A 80 15.50 8.78 -24.71
CA ASN A 80 16.36 9.55 -25.61
C ASN A 80 17.81 9.55 -25.12
#